data_AF-A0A928BFN2-F1
#
_entry.id   AF-A0A928BFN2-F1
#
_cell.length_a   1.000
_cell.length_b   1.000
_cell.length_c   1.000
_cell.angle_alpha   90.00
_cell.angle_beta   90.00
_cell.angle_gamma   90.00
#
_symmetry.space_group_name_H-M   'P 1'
#
loop_
_entity.id
_entity.type
_entity.pdbx_description
1 polymer ?
#
loop_
_entity_poly.entity_id
_entity_poly.type
_entity_poly.pdbx_seq_one_letter_code
_entity_poly.pdbx_strand_id
1 'polypeptide(L)'
;MGYDDFILTVNSSSIIILLGMAAVLLAATRFRGESGYAAAIIVLPNVPVYIYNMSRMLGWHNLSLFMFPISYSVNTLLMPLLWLFAKKNFDLNFRLKPIHLLHLLPGLLCLGLSLAIPTQERIASIQHEMTGDDTWIGDINTIIVFIQMVAYFAVIFRFLHRKKKAIRDTVSD
;
A
#
# COMPACT_ATOMS: atom_id res chain seq x y z
N MET A 1 -13.39 -24.34 19.87
CA MET A 1 -13.02 -23.55 18.69
C MET A 1 -11.89 -24.27 18.01
N GLY A 2 -12.00 -24.52 16.71
CA GLY A 2 -10.87 -25.03 15.94
C GLY A 2 -9.75 -23.98 15.93
N TYR A 3 -8.51 -24.43 15.72
CA TYR A 3 -7.36 -23.54 15.55
C TYR A 3 -7.60 -22.52 14.42
N ASP A 4 -8.29 -22.95 13.36
CA ASP A 4 -8.65 -22.13 12.20
C ASP A 4 -9.67 -21.03 12.54
N ASP A 5 -10.70 -21.34 13.36
CA ASP A 5 -11.69 -20.36 13.83
C ASP A 5 -11.04 -19.28 14.70
N PHE A 6 -10.05 -19.67 15.50
CA PHE A 6 -9.31 -18.74 16.36
C PHE A 6 -8.46 -17.77 15.52
N ILE A 7 -7.71 -18.27 14.54
CA ILE A 7 -6.92 -17.45 13.61
C ILE A 7 -7.84 -16.51 12.82
N LEU A 8 -8.96 -17.03 12.33
CA LEU A 8 -9.95 -16.25 11.60
C LEU A 8 -10.47 -15.08 12.43
N THR A 9 -10.84 -15.35 13.67
CA THR A 9 -11.38 -14.35 14.60
C THR A 9 -10.33 -13.28 14.89
N VAL A 10 -9.10 -13.67 15.24
CA VAL A 10 -8.02 -12.73 15.58
C VAL A 10 -7.63 -11.84 14.40
N ASN A 11 -7.46 -12.41 13.20
CA ASN A 11 -7.10 -11.64 12.01
C ASN A 11 -8.22 -10.69 11.59
N SER A 12 -9.47 -11.15 11.63
CA SER A 12 -10.63 -10.31 11.30
C SER A 12 -10.79 -9.16 12.30
N SER A 13 -10.65 -9.42 13.60
CA SER A 13 -10.68 -8.37 14.63
C SER A 13 -9.53 -7.37 14.47
N SER A 14 -8.33 -7.86 14.16
CA SER A 14 -7.16 -7.00 13.92
C SER A 14 -7.37 -6.07 12.72
N ILE A 15 -7.90 -6.61 11.61
CA ILE A 15 -8.26 -5.83 10.43
C ILE A 15 -9.32 -4.78 10.77
N ILE A 16 -10.37 -5.15 11.50
CA ILE A 16 -11.45 -4.21 11.90
C ILE A 16 -10.87 -3.06 12.75
N ILE A 17 -10.01 -3.36 13.72
CA ILE A 17 -9.35 -2.33 14.54
C ILE A 17 -8.50 -1.41 13.65
N LEU A 18 -7.72 -1.98 12.72
CA LEU A 18 -6.87 -1.20 11.82
C LEU A 18 -7.69 -0.27 10.90
N LEU A 19 -8.79 -0.77 10.34
CA LEU A 19 -9.74 0.03 9.57
C LEU A 19 -10.38 1.12 10.43
N GLY A 20 -10.74 0.81 11.67
CA GLY A 20 -11.25 1.77 12.65
C GLY A 20 -10.27 2.89 12.95
N MET A 21 -9.01 2.55 13.25
CA MET A 21 -7.95 3.54 13.47
C MET A 21 -7.68 4.40 12.23
N ALA A 22 -7.66 3.78 11.05
CA ALA A 22 -7.53 4.49 9.77
C ALA A 22 -8.66 5.51 9.57
N ALA A 23 -9.91 5.13 9.84
CA ALA A 23 -11.06 6.02 9.74
C ALA A 23 -10.99 7.17 10.77
N VAL A 24 -10.57 6.88 12.00
CA VAL A 24 -10.35 7.90 13.05
C VAL A 24 -9.26 8.88 12.63
N LEU A 25 -8.13 8.40 12.09
CA LEU A 25 -7.06 9.24 11.57
C LEU A 25 -7.54 10.18 10.45
N LEU A 26 -8.34 9.67 9.51
CA LEU A 26 -8.90 10.49 8.44
C LEU A 26 -9.90 11.54 8.96
N ALA A 27 -10.78 11.15 9.89
CA ALA A 27 -11.74 12.05 10.51
C ALA A 27 -11.03 13.14 11.33
N ALA A 28 -10.01 12.77 12.10
CA ALA A 28 -9.23 13.68 12.94
C ALA A 28 -8.43 14.69 12.10
N THR A 29 -7.86 14.26 10.97
CA THR A 29 -7.10 15.12 10.06
C THR A 29 -7.98 15.99 9.16
N ARG A 30 -9.30 15.74 9.12
CA ARG A 30 -10.27 16.43 8.24
C ARG A 30 -9.85 16.49 6.76
N PHE A 31 -8.97 15.59 6.32
CA PHE A 31 -8.29 15.66 5.01
C PHE A 31 -7.63 17.02 4.71
N ARG A 32 -7.26 17.79 5.74
CA ARG A 32 -6.66 19.12 5.59
C ARG A 32 -5.20 19.11 6.03
N GLY A 33 -4.36 19.76 5.21
CA GLY A 33 -2.94 19.93 5.51
C GLY A 33 -2.09 18.67 5.29
N GLU A 34 -0.82 18.75 5.66
CA GLU A 34 0.19 17.70 5.45
C GLU A 34 -0.16 16.39 6.17
N SER A 35 -0.68 16.48 7.40
CA SER A 35 -1.11 15.33 8.19
C SER A 35 -2.25 14.54 7.53
N GLY A 36 -3.17 15.22 6.83
CA GLY A 36 -4.25 14.58 6.08
C GLY A 36 -3.75 13.81 4.87
N TYR A 37 -2.75 14.34 4.16
CA TYR A 37 -2.10 13.61 3.06
C TYR A 37 -1.34 12.38 3.57
N ALA A 38 -0.63 12.48 4.69
CA ALA A 38 0.04 11.34 5.31
C ALA A 38 -0.95 10.24 5.69
N ALA A 39 -2.07 10.60 6.33
CA ALA A 39 -3.14 9.66 6.64
C ALA A 39 -3.69 9.00 5.37
N ALA A 40 -3.99 9.77 4.33
CA ALA A 40 -4.49 9.24 3.06
C ALA A 40 -3.51 8.26 2.40
N ILE A 41 -2.20 8.51 2.48
CA ILE A 41 -1.16 7.62 1.93
C ILE A 41 -1.07 6.31 2.69
N ILE A 42 -1.37 6.30 3.99
CA ILE A 42 -1.41 5.06 4.79
C ILE A 42 -2.71 4.30 4.49
N VAL A 43 -3.84 5.00 4.40
CA VAL A 43 -5.14 4.35 4.26
C VAL A 43 -5.36 3.81 2.86
N LEU A 44 -5.03 4.57 1.82
CA LEU A 44 -5.33 4.23 0.42
C LEU A 44 -4.71 2.89 -0.04
N PRO A 45 -3.44 2.56 0.25
CA PRO A 45 -2.84 1.27 -0.12
C PRO A 45 -3.31 0.13 0.78
N ASN A 46 -3.48 0.40 2.08
CA ASN A 46 -3.67 -0.67 3.06
C ASN A 46 -5.13 -1.13 3.19
N VAL A 47 -6.10 -0.22 3.09
CA VAL A 47 -7.52 -0.59 3.23
C VAL A 47 -7.96 -1.63 2.20
N PRO A 48 -7.68 -1.48 0.89
CA PRO A 48 -8.09 -2.50 -0.08
C PRO A 48 -7.41 -3.85 0.16
N VAL A 49 -6.15 -3.87 0.60
CA VAL A 49 -5.41 -5.10 0.94
C VAL A 49 -6.06 -5.80 2.13
N TYR A 50 -6.45 -5.06 3.17
CA TYR A 50 -7.13 -5.65 4.32
C TYR A 50 -8.54 -6.12 4.02
N ILE A 51 -9.30 -5.37 3.19
CA ILE A 51 -10.62 -5.82 2.73
C ILE A 51 -10.45 -7.10 1.91
N TYR A 52 -9.46 -7.19 1.03
CA TYR A 52 -9.16 -8.41 0.29
C TYR A 52 -8.89 -9.58 1.23
N ASN A 53 -7.94 -9.43 2.17
CA ASN A 53 -7.58 -10.48 3.13
C ASN A 53 -8.76 -10.92 3.99
N MET A 54 -9.54 -9.97 4.53
CA MET A 54 -10.73 -10.28 5.32
C MET A 54 -11.79 -10.99 4.47
N SER A 55 -12.07 -10.50 3.26
CA SER A 55 -13.07 -11.08 2.38
C SER A 55 -12.71 -12.50 1.95
N ARG A 56 -11.41 -12.77 1.73
CA ARG A 56 -10.88 -14.09 1.43
C ARG A 56 -11.07 -15.03 2.61
N MET A 57 -10.67 -14.62 3.80
CA MET A 57 -10.78 -15.42 5.01
C MET A 57 -12.24 -15.72 5.42
N LEU A 58 -13.18 -14.81 5.17
CA LEU A 58 -14.61 -15.00 5.43
C LEU A 58 -15.35 -15.78 4.32
N GLY A 59 -14.66 -16.19 3.26
CA GLY A 59 -15.28 -16.85 2.12
C GLY A 59 -16.22 -15.93 1.32
N TRP A 60 -16.01 -14.62 1.33
CA TRP A 60 -16.77 -13.66 0.51
C TRP A 60 -16.19 -13.60 -0.90
N HIS A 61 -16.48 -14.63 -1.71
CA HIS A 61 -15.84 -14.89 -3.00
C HIS A 61 -16.01 -13.73 -3.99
N ASN A 62 -17.23 -13.17 -4.10
CA ASN A 62 -17.50 -12.05 -5.01
C ASN A 62 -16.71 -10.79 -4.65
N LEU A 63 -16.61 -10.48 -3.34
CA LEU A 63 -15.83 -9.32 -2.88
C LEU A 63 -14.33 -9.56 -3.05
N SER A 64 -13.86 -10.77 -2.74
CA SER A 64 -12.46 -11.18 -2.92
C SER A 64 -12.03 -11.04 -4.37
N LEU A 65 -12.86 -11.52 -5.31
CA LEU A 65 -12.59 -11.41 -6.75
C LEU A 65 -12.53 -9.97 -7.24
N PHE A 66 -13.41 -9.10 -6.74
CA PHE A 66 -13.39 -7.69 -7.08
C PHE A 66 -12.17 -6.98 -6.49
N MET A 67 -11.80 -7.30 -5.24
CA MET A 67 -10.67 -6.71 -4.53
C MET A 67 -9.32 -7.27 -4.96
N PHE A 68 -9.25 -8.46 -5.56
CA PHE A 68 -8.01 -9.10 -6.01
C PHE A 68 -7.13 -8.16 -6.85
N PRO A 69 -7.55 -7.67 -8.03
CA PRO A 69 -6.70 -6.79 -8.84
C PRO A 69 -6.41 -5.45 -8.17
N ILE A 70 -7.33 -4.95 -7.33
CA ILE A 70 -7.19 -3.66 -6.65
C ILE A 70 -6.11 -3.78 -5.58
N SER A 71 -6.20 -4.78 -4.70
CA SER A 71 -5.28 -5.01 -3.58
C SER A 71 -3.83 -5.17 -4.06
N TYR A 72 -3.59 -6.05 -5.04
CA TYR A 72 -2.29 -6.25 -5.65
C TYR A 72 -1.73 -4.96 -6.29
N SER A 73 -2.58 -4.16 -6.94
CA SER A 73 -2.14 -2.88 -7.51
C SER A 73 -1.76 -1.86 -6.43
N VAL A 74 -2.69 -1.58 -5.51
CA VAL A 74 -2.53 -0.47 -4.56
C VAL A 74 -1.44 -0.72 -3.53
N ASN A 75 -1.13 -1.98 -3.22
CA ASN A 75 -0.08 -2.35 -2.28
C ASN A 75 1.29 -1.77 -2.70
N THR A 76 1.55 -1.70 -4.00
CA THR A 76 2.80 -1.17 -4.57
C THR A 76 2.88 0.36 -4.60
N LEU A 77 1.81 1.07 -4.18
CA LEU A 77 1.74 2.53 -4.25
C LEU A 77 2.24 3.21 -2.97
N LEU A 78 2.32 2.48 -1.85
CA LEU A 78 2.69 3.05 -0.55
C LEU A 78 4.03 3.80 -0.59
N MET A 79 5.09 3.14 -1.04
CA MET A 79 6.44 3.71 -1.10
C MET A 79 6.57 4.87 -2.12
N PRO A 80 6.07 4.73 -3.37
CA PRO A 80 5.95 5.85 -4.30
C PRO A 80 5.25 7.09 -3.73
N LEU A 81 4.11 6.90 -3.07
CA LEU A 81 3.32 7.99 -2.51
C LEU A 81 4.05 8.65 -1.34
N LEU A 82 4.70 7.86 -0.48
CA LEU A 82 5.51 8.37 0.62
C LEU A 82 6.69 9.22 0.11
N TRP A 83 7.33 8.81 -0.98
CA TRP A 83 8.38 9.61 -1.62
C TRP A 83 7.87 10.93 -2.17
N LEU A 84 6.73 10.91 -2.87
CA LEU A 84 6.12 12.13 -3.39
C LEU A 84 5.70 13.07 -2.26
N PHE A 85 5.21 12.53 -1.15
CA PHE A 85 4.90 13.29 0.05
C PHE A 85 6.15 13.94 0.65
N ALA A 86 7.23 13.17 0.87
CA ALA A 86 8.49 13.72 1.36
C ALA A 86 9.03 14.82 0.42
N LYS A 87 8.97 14.61 -0.89
CA LYS A 87 9.44 15.61 -1.85
C LYS A 87 8.57 16.88 -1.86
N LYS A 88 7.24 16.73 -1.77
CA LYS A 88 6.30 17.87 -1.72
C LYS A 88 6.52 18.74 -0.48
N ASN A 89 6.75 18.15 0.69
CA ASN A 89 6.86 18.92 1.93
C ASN A 89 8.25 19.53 2.15
N PHE A 90 9.33 18.85 1.72
CA PHE A 90 10.70 19.30 1.98
C PHE A 90 11.39 19.96 0.76
N ASP A 91 10.70 20.11 -0.38
CA ASP A 91 11.19 20.86 -1.53
C ASP A 91 10.29 22.06 -1.85
N LEU A 92 10.76 23.26 -1.52
CA LEU A 92 10.02 24.52 -1.74
C LEU A 92 9.66 24.77 -3.21
N ASN A 93 10.42 24.19 -4.15
CA ASN A 93 10.20 24.33 -5.59
C ASN A 93 9.45 23.13 -6.20
N PHE A 94 8.77 22.32 -5.40
CA PHE A 94 8.09 21.13 -5.88
C PHE A 94 7.00 21.47 -6.91
N ARG A 95 7.16 20.91 -8.12
CA ARG A 95 6.11 20.88 -9.15
C ARG A 95 5.89 19.44 -9.58
N LEU A 96 4.63 19.04 -9.69
CA LEU A 96 4.25 17.70 -10.12
C LEU A 96 4.53 17.55 -11.63
N LYS A 97 5.65 16.91 -11.95
CA LYS A 97 6.05 16.60 -13.34
C LYS A 97 5.50 15.24 -13.77
N PRO A 98 5.17 15.03 -15.07
CA PRO A 98 4.69 13.75 -15.59
C PRO A 98 5.61 12.56 -15.29
N ILE A 99 6.93 12.79 -15.19
CA ILE A 99 7.90 11.75 -14.86
C ILE A 99 7.64 11.09 -13.50
N HIS A 100 6.97 11.78 -12.56
CA HIS A 100 6.60 11.20 -11.29
C HIS A 100 5.50 10.13 -11.42
N LEU A 101 4.70 10.16 -12.50
CA LEU A 101 3.71 9.13 -12.79
C LEU A 101 4.35 7.78 -13.10
N LEU A 102 5.64 7.76 -13.51
CA LEU A 102 6.38 6.51 -13.71
C LEU A 102 6.50 5.70 -12.42
N HIS A 103 6.43 6.36 -11.25
CA HIS A 103 6.42 5.66 -9.97
C HIS A 103 5.13 4.85 -9.72
N LEU A 104 4.08 5.06 -10.53
CA LEU A 104 2.84 4.28 -10.50
C LEU A 104 2.90 3.04 -11.41
N LEU A 105 3.94 2.89 -12.24
CA LEU A 105 4.08 1.76 -13.16
C LEU A 105 4.03 0.40 -12.47
N PRO A 106 4.65 0.17 -11.30
CA PRO A 106 4.55 -1.11 -10.61
C PRO A 106 3.10 -1.46 -10.25
N GLY A 107 2.29 -0.46 -9.86
CA GLY A 107 0.88 -0.66 -9.57
C GLY A 107 0.06 -0.96 -10.81
N LEU A 108 0.33 -0.29 -11.93
CA LEU A 108 -0.31 -0.58 -13.21
C LEU A 108 0.08 -1.96 -13.75
N LEU A 109 1.33 -2.38 -13.56
CA LEU A 109 1.80 -3.71 -13.92
C LEU A 109 1.08 -4.79 -13.10
N CYS A 110 1.00 -4.63 -11.78
CA CYS A 110 0.28 -5.58 -10.92
C CYS A 110 -1.23 -5.61 -11.26
N LEU A 111 -1.83 -4.46 -11.57
CA LEU A 111 -3.21 -4.37 -12.02
C LEU A 111 -3.42 -5.13 -13.35
N GLY A 112 -2.55 -4.89 -14.32
CA GLY A 112 -2.61 -5.52 -15.64
C GLY A 112 -2.42 -7.02 -15.56
N LEU A 113 -1.43 -7.50 -14.80
CA LEU A 113 -1.21 -8.94 -14.56
C LEU A 113 -2.44 -9.56 -13.89
N SER A 114 -2.98 -8.93 -12.85
CA SER A 114 -4.14 -9.45 -12.12
C SER A 114 -5.42 -9.49 -12.96
N LEU A 115 -5.61 -8.52 -13.86
CA LEU A 115 -6.76 -8.49 -14.78
C LEU A 115 -6.60 -9.41 -15.99
N ALA A 116 -5.36 -9.73 -16.37
CA ALA A 116 -5.06 -10.67 -17.45
C ALA A 116 -5.38 -12.12 -17.06
N ILE A 117 -5.40 -12.44 -15.77
CA ILE A 117 -5.74 -13.80 -15.29
C ILE A 117 -7.25 -14.06 -15.45
N PRO A 118 -7.64 -15.18 -16.09
CA PRO A 118 -9.02 -15.61 -16.18
C PRO A 118 -9.70 -15.69 -14.80
N THR A 119 -11.00 -15.39 -14.73
CA THR A 119 -11.73 -15.39 -13.46
C THR A 119 -11.65 -16.73 -12.73
N GLN A 120 -11.64 -17.86 -13.44
CA GLN A 120 -11.52 -19.19 -12.84
C GLN A 120 -10.17 -19.39 -12.13
N GLU A 121 -9.08 -18.99 -12.78
CA GLU A 121 -7.74 -19.05 -12.18
C GLU A 121 -7.62 -18.08 -11.00
N ARG A 122 -8.26 -16.92 -11.04
CA ARG A 122 -8.32 -16.01 -9.88
C ARG A 122 -9.04 -16.63 -8.68
N ILE A 123 -10.13 -17.36 -8.89
CA ILE A 123 -10.81 -18.09 -7.82
C ILE A 123 -9.89 -19.15 -7.23
N ALA A 124 -9.20 -19.92 -8.08
CA ALA A 124 -8.24 -20.93 -7.64
C ALA A 124 -7.08 -20.31 -6.84
N SER A 125 -6.55 -19.17 -7.27
CA SER A 125 -5.54 -18.40 -6.53
C SER A 125 -6.04 -17.94 -5.16
N ILE A 126 -7.25 -17.38 -5.07
CA ILE A 126 -7.86 -16.96 -3.80
C ILE A 126 -8.02 -18.17 -2.86
N GLN A 127 -8.42 -19.32 -3.40
CA GLN A 127 -8.55 -20.56 -2.64
C GLN A 127 -7.21 -21.11 -2.16
N HIS A 128 -6.18 -21.04 -3.00
CA HIS A 128 -4.82 -21.43 -2.63
C HIS A 128 -4.25 -20.52 -1.53
N GLU A 129 -4.45 -19.21 -1.63
CA GLU A 129 -4.00 -18.28 -0.58
C GLU A 129 -4.68 -18.56 0.78
N MET A 130 -5.87 -19.16 0.81
CA MET A 130 -6.52 -19.59 2.06
C MET A 130 -5.79 -20.74 2.77
N THR A 131 -4.96 -21.52 2.07
CA THR A 131 -4.14 -22.57 2.69
C THR A 131 -2.88 -22.02 3.38
N GLY A 132 -2.66 -20.71 3.31
CA GLY A 132 -1.49 -20.03 3.89
C GLY A 132 -0.24 -20.04 3.02
N ASP A 133 -0.37 -20.44 1.75
CA ASP A 133 0.72 -20.40 0.76
C ASP A 133 0.48 -19.26 -0.24
N ASP A 134 1.56 -18.69 -0.78
CA ASP A 134 1.48 -17.57 -1.71
C ASP A 134 1.38 -18.04 -3.16
N THR A 135 0.66 -17.28 -3.98
CA THR A 135 0.59 -17.54 -5.42
C THR A 135 1.75 -16.87 -6.14
N TRP A 136 2.05 -17.27 -7.38
CA TRP A 136 3.09 -16.64 -8.19
C TRP A 136 2.86 -15.12 -8.39
N ILE A 137 1.60 -14.65 -8.40
CA ILE A 137 1.27 -13.21 -8.40
C ILE A 137 1.59 -12.57 -7.04
N GLY A 138 1.29 -13.27 -5.95
CA GLY A 138 1.71 -12.95 -4.60
C GLY A 138 3.20 -12.69 -4.51
N ASP A 139 4.00 -13.64 -4.99
CA ASP A 139 5.46 -13.55 -5.01
C ASP A 139 5.97 -12.34 -5.79
N ILE A 140 5.44 -12.10 -6.99
CA ILE A 140 5.80 -10.93 -7.80
C ILE A 140 5.48 -9.64 -7.05
N ASN A 141 4.30 -9.55 -6.42
CA ASN A 141 3.91 -8.37 -5.66
C ASN A 141 4.84 -8.14 -4.47
N THR A 142 5.14 -9.19 -3.72
CA THR A 142 6.05 -9.16 -2.57
C THR A 142 7.45 -8.72 -2.98
N ILE A 143 7.99 -9.26 -4.08
CA ILE A 143 9.30 -8.85 -4.62
C ILE A 143 9.30 -7.37 -5.00
N ILE A 144 8.26 -6.89 -5.69
CA ILE A 144 8.13 -5.48 -6.06
C ILE A 144 8.12 -4.60 -4.83
N VAL A 145 7.27 -4.90 -3.84
CA VAL A 145 7.14 -4.12 -2.60
C VAL A 145 8.45 -4.14 -1.82
N PHE A 146 9.14 -5.27 -1.76
CA PHE A 146 10.44 -5.40 -1.08
C PHE A 146 11.52 -4.53 -1.74
N ILE A 147 11.64 -4.60 -3.07
CA ILE A 147 12.58 -3.76 -3.83
C ILE A 147 12.23 -2.28 -3.65
N GLN A 148 10.95 -1.93 -3.74
CA GLN A 148 10.48 -0.56 -3.53
C GLN A 148 10.83 -0.08 -2.12
N MET A 149 10.61 -0.89 -1.09
CA MET A 149 10.95 -0.55 0.27
C MET A 149 12.44 -0.19 0.37
N VAL A 150 13.34 -1.05 -0.09
CA VAL A 150 14.79 -0.78 -0.01
C VAL A 150 15.18 0.47 -0.80
N ALA A 151 14.72 0.57 -2.05
CA ALA A 151 15.09 1.66 -2.95
C ALA A 151 14.55 3.02 -2.48
N TYR A 152 13.25 3.11 -2.18
CA TYR A 152 12.62 4.36 -1.75
C TYR A 152 13.11 4.81 -0.39
N PHE A 153 13.31 3.88 0.55
CA PHE A 153 13.83 4.23 1.86
C PHE A 153 15.23 4.86 1.73
N ALA A 154 16.14 4.24 0.96
CA ALA A 154 17.46 4.82 0.70
C ALA A 154 17.38 6.22 0.05
N VAL A 155 16.49 6.40 -0.93
CA VAL A 155 16.31 7.68 -1.64
C VAL A 155 15.72 8.77 -0.74
N ILE A 156 14.69 8.45 0.05
CA ILE A 156 14.06 9.37 1.00
C ILE A 156 15.08 9.85 2.04
N PHE A 157 15.81 8.92 2.67
CA PHE A 157 16.81 9.27 3.69
C PHE A 157 17.94 10.13 3.12
N ARG A 158 18.45 9.77 1.93
CA ARG A 158 19.48 10.57 1.25
C ARG A 158 18.98 11.97 0.92
N PHE A 159 17.74 12.10 0.48
CA PHE A 159 17.11 13.38 0.16
C PHE A 159 16.95 14.26 1.42
N LEU A 160 16.40 13.70 2.50
CA LEU A 160 16.23 14.41 3.76
C LEU A 160 17.57 14.85 4.36
N HIS A 161 18.58 13.99 4.29
CA HIS A 161 19.93 14.32 4.76
C HIS A 161 20.53 15.50 3.97
N ARG A 162 20.38 15.52 2.64
CA ARG A 162 20.84 16.62 1.79
C ARG A 162 20.12 17.92 2.10
N LYS A 163 18.79 17.89 2.27
CA LYS A 163 18.01 19.09 2.61
C LYS A 163 18.35 19.61 4.00
N LYS A 164 18.51 18.74 4.99
CA LYS A 164 18.96 19.11 6.35
C LYS A 164 20.34 19.79 6.30
N LYS A 165 21.28 19.25 5.54
CA LYS A 165 22.61 19.85 5.38
C LYS A 165 22.52 21.24 4.73
N ALA A 166 21.77 21.38 3.63
CA ALA A 166 21.60 22.66 2.95
C ALA A 166 21.01 23.75 3.86
N ILE A 167 19.97 23.42 4.65
CA ILE A 167 19.37 24.37 5.60
C ILE A 167 20.38 24.78 6.67
N ARG A 168 21.14 23.82 7.23
CA ARG A 168 22.15 24.11 8.25
C ARG A 168 23.23 25.04 7.71
N ASP A 169 23.72 24.76 6.52
CA ASP A 169 24.79 25.53 5.88
C ASP A 169 24.32 26.98 5.57
N THR A 170 23.04 27.20 5.25
CA THR A 170 22.46 28.56 5.05
C THR A 170 22.17 29.33 6.33
N VAL A 171 22.00 28.66 7.48
CA VAL A 171 21.74 29.31 8.79
C VAL A 171 23.04 29.66 9.52
N SER A 172 24.16 29.03 9.14
CA SER A 172 25.48 29.30 9.70
C SER A 172 26.26 30.44 9.02
N ASP A 173 25.73 31.00 7.92
CA ASP A 173 26.17 32.25 7.29
C ASP A 173 25.32 33.43 7.80
#